data_AF-A0A8I0F8W8-F1
#
_entry.id   AF-A0A8I0F8W8-F1
#
_cell.length_a   1.000
_cell.length_b   1.000
_cell.length_c   1.000
_cell.angle_alpha   90.00
_cell.angle_beta   90.00
_cell.angle_gamma   90.00
#
_symmetry.space_group_name_H-M   'P 1'
#
loop_
_entity.id
_entity.type
_entity.pdbx_description
1 polymer ?
#
loop_
_entity_poly.entity_id
_entity_poly.type
_entity_poly.pdbx_seq_one_letter_code
_entity_poly.pdbx_strand_id
1 'polypeptide(L)'
;PFEGANLDRRSLDFIGIDPFNPMRIAMAEDERTALRRIFKSVNEVRKQQHCTHAVLVGHNAHFDLGFLQAAIARSGTKNQNPFHSFSVMDTVTLSAVMFGQTVLAKACIQAGIEFDGKEAHSALYDTQKTAELFCYILNKLSPYLLDSLVAAS
;
A
#
# COMPACT_ATOMS: atom_id res chain seq x y z
N PRO A 1 17.36 9.74 -3.10
CA PRO A 1 17.71 8.30 -3.02
C PRO A 1 18.67 8.06 -1.85
N PHE A 2 18.68 6.86 -1.25
CA PHE A 2 19.71 6.53 -0.25
C PHE A 2 21.07 6.30 -0.93
N GLU A 3 22.15 6.43 -0.16
CA GLU A 3 23.51 6.25 -0.68
C GLU A 3 23.74 4.83 -1.20
N GLY A 4 24.29 4.70 -2.41
CA GLY A 4 24.52 3.40 -3.06
C GLY A 4 23.27 2.76 -3.69
N ALA A 5 22.13 3.46 -3.74
CA ALA A 5 20.94 2.97 -4.41
C ALA A 5 21.17 2.80 -5.93
N ASN A 6 20.78 1.64 -6.49
CA ASN A 6 20.70 1.45 -7.93
C ASN A 6 19.44 2.13 -8.48
N LEU A 7 19.60 3.01 -9.47
CA LEU A 7 18.51 3.74 -10.12
C LEU A 7 18.33 3.20 -11.54
N ASP A 8 17.39 2.26 -11.71
CA ASP A 8 17.06 1.72 -13.02
C ASP A 8 16.34 2.77 -13.88
N ARG A 9 16.89 3.04 -15.07
CA ARG A 9 16.36 4.09 -15.95
C ARG A 9 14.93 3.79 -16.42
N ARG A 10 14.62 2.52 -16.72
CA ARG A 10 13.28 2.13 -17.21
C ARG A 10 12.23 2.35 -16.13
N SER A 11 12.57 2.07 -14.88
CA SER A 11 11.71 2.28 -13.73
C SER A 11 11.43 3.78 -13.51
N LEU A 12 12.45 4.65 -13.64
CA LEU A 12 12.29 6.10 -13.55
C LEU A 12 11.43 6.68 -14.67
N ASP A 13 11.66 6.23 -15.91
CA ASP A 13 10.87 6.66 -17.07
C ASP A 13 9.41 6.18 -16.94
N PHE A 14 9.17 5.00 -16.38
CA PHE A 14 7.83 4.45 -16.14
C PHE A 14 7.02 5.27 -15.13
N ILE A 15 7.63 5.67 -14.01
CA ILE A 15 6.94 6.48 -12.97
C ILE A 15 7.02 7.99 -13.22
N GLY A 16 7.77 8.42 -14.24
CA GLY A 16 7.96 9.84 -14.57
C GLY A 16 8.68 10.65 -13.48
N ILE A 17 9.46 10.00 -12.60
CA ILE A 17 10.15 10.68 -11.50
C ILE A 17 11.60 10.97 -11.91
N ASP A 18 11.98 12.23 -11.82
CA ASP A 18 13.38 12.66 -11.72
C ASP A 18 13.78 12.75 -10.23
N PRO A 19 14.61 11.82 -9.71
CA PRO A 19 15.05 11.84 -8.31
C PRO A 19 15.94 13.04 -7.97
N PHE A 20 16.54 13.69 -8.97
CA PHE A 20 17.48 14.79 -8.82
C PHE A 20 16.85 16.16 -9.07
N ASN A 21 15.53 16.20 -9.29
CA ASN A 21 14.80 17.45 -9.42
C ASN A 21 15.01 18.33 -8.17
N PRO A 22 15.42 19.62 -8.32
CA PRO A 22 15.74 20.48 -7.19
C PRO A 22 14.60 20.68 -6.19
N MET A 23 13.35 20.77 -6.67
CA MET A 23 12.17 20.90 -5.81
C MET A 23 11.93 19.62 -5.01
N ARG A 24 12.13 18.44 -5.63
CA ARG A 24 12.01 17.15 -4.94
C ARG A 24 13.08 16.99 -3.88
N ILE A 25 14.31 17.40 -4.14
CA ILE A 25 15.41 17.36 -3.16
C ILE A 25 15.09 18.30 -1.99
N ALA A 26 14.62 19.51 -2.25
CA ALA A 26 14.27 20.48 -1.22
C ALA A 26 13.16 19.99 -0.26
N MET A 27 12.26 19.14 -0.76
CA MET A 27 11.18 18.54 0.02
C MET A 27 11.48 17.13 0.53
N ALA A 28 12.65 16.57 0.19
CA ALA A 28 12.96 15.19 0.53
C ALA A 28 13.17 15.03 2.03
N GLU A 29 12.52 14.01 2.59
CA GLU A 29 12.71 13.54 3.95
C GLU A 29 13.57 12.27 3.92
N ASP A 30 14.44 12.08 4.91
CA ASP A 30 15.22 10.85 5.01
C ASP A 30 14.32 9.64 5.33
N GLU A 31 14.71 8.44 4.86
CA GLU A 31 13.89 7.23 5.02
C GLU A 31 13.52 6.94 6.48
N ARG A 32 14.44 7.22 7.42
CA ARG A 32 14.22 6.94 8.85
C ARG A 32 13.14 7.84 9.43
N THR A 33 13.18 9.14 9.12
CA THR A 33 12.19 10.11 9.60
C THR A 33 10.83 9.84 8.97
N ALA A 34 10.77 9.57 7.67
CA ALA A 34 9.54 9.21 6.97
C ALA A 34 8.89 7.95 7.55
N LEU A 35 9.66 6.87 7.76
CA LEU A 35 9.16 5.62 8.35
C LEU A 35 8.68 5.83 9.79
N ARG A 36 9.42 6.58 10.61
CA ARG A 36 9.00 6.90 11.98
C ARG A 36 7.67 7.62 12.03
N ARG A 37 7.47 8.59 11.15
CA ARG A 37 6.21 9.33 11.03
C ARG A 37 5.06 8.41 10.65
N ILE A 38 5.24 7.57 9.63
CA ILE A 38 4.25 6.57 9.21
C ILE A 38 3.93 5.59 10.35
N PHE A 39 4.95 5.01 10.98
CA PHE A 39 4.78 4.04 12.06
C PHE A 39 4.09 4.64 13.28
N LYS A 40 4.37 5.90 13.61
CA LYS A 40 3.66 6.60 14.68
C LYS A 40 2.17 6.67 14.39
N SER A 41 1.79 7.17 13.21
CA SER A 41 0.37 7.28 12.81
C SER A 41 -0.33 5.93 12.77
N VAL A 42 0.31 4.89 12.22
CA VAL A 42 -0.26 3.53 12.17
C VAL A 42 -0.42 2.96 13.59
N ASN A 43 0.55 3.14 14.47
CA ASN A 43 0.45 2.68 15.87
C ASN A 43 -0.66 3.38 16.66
N GLU A 44 -0.88 4.67 16.41
CA GLU A 44 -1.98 5.44 17.03
C GLU A 44 -3.34 4.82 16.65
N VAL A 45 -3.58 4.61 15.35
CA VAL A 45 -4.81 3.96 14.87
C VAL A 45 -4.93 2.53 15.39
N ARG A 46 -3.85 1.73 15.34
CA ARG A 46 -3.83 0.35 15.83
C ARG A 46 -4.28 0.26 17.30
N LYS A 47 -3.77 1.16 18.15
CA LYS A 47 -4.14 1.24 19.57
C LYS A 47 -5.58 1.65 19.76
N GLN A 48 -6.05 2.66 19.01
CA GLN A 48 -7.44 3.13 19.06
C GLN A 48 -8.43 2.04 18.64
N GLN A 49 -8.07 1.19 17.67
CA GLN A 49 -8.88 0.08 17.17
C GLN A 49 -8.66 -1.24 17.93
N HIS A 50 -7.94 -1.21 19.06
CA HIS A 50 -7.63 -2.39 19.87
C HIS A 50 -7.01 -3.58 19.10
N CYS A 51 -6.27 -3.27 18.02
CA CYS A 51 -5.59 -4.27 17.21
C CYS A 51 -4.19 -4.59 17.77
N THR A 52 -3.70 -5.80 17.54
CA THR A 52 -2.35 -6.21 17.99
C THR A 52 -1.27 -5.80 17.00
N HIS A 53 -1.54 -5.94 15.70
CA HIS A 53 -0.61 -5.66 14.59
C HIS A 53 -1.34 -5.00 13.42
N ALA A 54 -0.60 -4.31 12.55
CA ALA A 54 -1.10 -3.84 11.26
C ALA A 54 -0.76 -4.85 10.16
N VAL A 55 -1.65 -5.03 9.18
CA VAL A 55 -1.40 -5.85 7.98
C VAL A 55 -1.36 -4.91 6.78
N LEU A 56 -0.32 -5.01 5.95
CA LEU A 56 -0.20 -4.17 4.76
C LEU A 56 -1.22 -4.62 3.72
N VAL A 57 -1.98 -3.65 3.19
CA VAL A 57 -2.86 -3.81 2.02
C VAL A 57 -2.16 -3.16 0.83
N GLY A 58 -2.12 -3.85 -0.30
CA GLY A 58 -1.49 -3.34 -1.53
C GLY A 58 -1.99 -4.07 -2.77
N HIS A 59 -1.55 -3.66 -3.96
CA HIS A 59 -1.87 -4.31 -5.24
C HIS A 59 -0.59 -4.91 -5.82
N ASN A 60 -0.43 -6.24 -5.72
CA ASN A 60 0.86 -6.94 -5.65
C ASN A 60 1.61 -6.65 -4.34
N ALA A 61 0.89 -6.70 -3.21
CA ALA A 61 1.33 -6.20 -1.90
C ALA A 61 2.70 -6.73 -1.40
N HIS A 62 3.15 -7.90 -1.85
CA HIS A 62 4.48 -8.41 -1.51
C HIS A 62 5.62 -7.56 -2.06
N PHE A 63 5.40 -6.88 -3.20
CA PHE A 63 6.35 -5.92 -3.76
C PHE A 63 6.59 -4.76 -2.78
N ASP A 64 5.51 -4.11 -2.34
CA ASP A 64 5.57 -2.99 -1.39
C ASP A 64 6.16 -3.43 -0.04
N LEU A 65 5.74 -4.60 0.46
CA LEU A 65 6.27 -5.14 1.71
C LEU A 65 7.79 -5.38 1.61
N GLY A 66 8.30 -5.90 0.49
CA GLY A 66 9.73 -6.11 0.29
C GLY A 66 10.54 -4.80 0.35
N PHE A 67 10.05 -3.75 -0.32
CA PHE A 67 10.68 -2.42 -0.25
C PHE A 67 10.60 -1.81 1.16
N LEU A 68 9.47 -1.94 1.83
CA LEU A 68 9.30 -1.48 3.21
C LEU A 68 10.27 -2.18 4.16
N GLN A 69 10.41 -3.51 4.06
CA GLN A 69 11.33 -4.29 4.88
C GLN A 69 12.80 -3.90 4.63
N ALA A 70 13.18 -3.71 3.37
CA ALA A 70 14.52 -3.25 3.01
C ALA A 70 14.79 -1.84 3.59
N ALA A 71 13.83 -0.92 3.52
CA ALA A 71 13.94 0.41 4.10
C ALA A 71 14.01 0.37 5.64
N ILE A 72 13.24 -0.50 6.29
CA ILE A 72 13.32 -0.74 7.75
C ILE A 72 14.71 -1.22 8.15
N ALA A 73 15.28 -2.16 7.39
CA ALA A 73 16.61 -2.70 7.64
C ALA A 73 17.70 -1.62 7.50
N ARG A 74 17.67 -0.82 6.42
CA ARG A 74 18.62 0.29 6.20
C ARG A 74 18.51 1.39 7.26
N SER A 75 17.29 1.73 7.69
CA SER A 75 17.02 2.83 8.62
C SER A 75 17.14 2.46 10.10
N GLY A 76 17.28 1.16 10.43
CA GLY A 76 17.35 0.67 11.81
C GLY A 76 16.06 0.90 12.60
N THR A 77 14.90 0.86 11.93
CA THR A 77 13.57 1.19 12.53
C THR A 77 12.75 -0.03 12.93
N LYS A 78 13.33 -1.24 12.93
CA LYS A 78 12.63 -2.51 13.18
C LYS A 78 11.77 -2.52 14.44
N ASN A 79 12.28 -1.98 15.56
CA ASN A 79 11.57 -2.00 16.85
C ASN A 79 10.32 -1.12 16.88
N GLN A 80 10.12 -0.27 15.87
CA GLN A 80 8.98 0.65 15.76
C GLN A 80 7.95 0.16 14.74
N ASN A 81 8.29 -0.87 13.95
CA ASN A 81 7.46 -1.37 12.87
C ASN A 81 6.15 -1.98 13.40
N PRO A 82 4.98 -1.42 13.07
CA PRO A 82 3.69 -1.98 13.47
C PRO A 82 3.20 -3.09 12.53
N PHE A 83 3.80 -3.22 11.35
CA PHE A 83 3.36 -4.15 10.31
C PHE A 83 3.78 -5.57 10.60
N HIS A 84 2.92 -6.50 10.26
CA HIS A 84 3.20 -7.92 10.27
C HIS A 84 4.34 -8.26 9.28
N SER A 85 5.20 -9.20 9.67
CA SER A 85 6.48 -9.46 8.98
C SER A 85 6.37 -10.21 7.65
N PHE A 86 5.22 -10.76 7.29
CA PHE A 86 5.05 -11.54 6.05
C PHE A 86 3.63 -11.49 5.50
N SER A 87 2.62 -11.60 6.36
CA SER A 87 1.22 -11.49 5.93
C SER A 87 0.90 -10.12 5.32
N VAL A 88 0.22 -10.15 4.19
CA VAL A 88 -0.35 -9.01 3.47
C VAL A 88 -1.78 -9.33 3.03
N MET A 89 -2.57 -8.31 2.75
CA MET A 89 -3.82 -8.44 2.02
C MET A 89 -3.62 -7.91 0.60
N ASP A 90 -3.52 -8.83 -0.35
CA ASP A 90 -3.26 -8.49 -1.75
C ASP A 90 -4.56 -8.27 -2.52
N THR A 91 -4.77 -7.02 -2.95
CA THR A 91 -5.93 -6.63 -3.73
C THR A 91 -5.90 -7.19 -5.15
N VAL A 92 -4.77 -7.68 -5.68
CA VAL A 92 -4.75 -8.43 -6.96
C VAL A 92 -5.57 -9.70 -6.82
N THR A 93 -5.30 -10.49 -5.78
CA THR A 93 -6.04 -11.74 -5.52
C THR A 93 -7.51 -11.46 -5.26
N LEU A 94 -7.82 -10.46 -4.42
CA LEU A 94 -9.20 -10.08 -4.14
C LEU A 94 -9.94 -9.61 -5.40
N SER A 95 -9.29 -8.84 -6.26
CA SER A 95 -9.87 -8.34 -7.51
C SER A 95 -10.04 -9.44 -8.56
N ALA A 96 -9.12 -10.41 -8.59
CA ALA A 96 -9.24 -11.57 -9.48
C ALA A 96 -10.47 -12.41 -9.11
N VAL A 97 -10.71 -12.61 -7.81
CA VAL A 97 -11.91 -13.33 -7.33
C VAL A 97 -13.18 -12.54 -7.60
N MET A 98 -13.20 -11.23 -7.30
CA MET A 98 -14.42 -10.42 -7.36
C MET A 98 -14.79 -9.98 -8.79
N PHE A 99 -13.80 -9.68 -9.63
CA PHE A 99 -14.00 -9.03 -10.93
C PHE A 99 -13.35 -9.77 -12.11
N GLY A 100 -12.57 -10.83 -11.85
CA GLY A 100 -11.74 -11.46 -12.87
C GLY A 100 -10.63 -10.54 -13.41
N GLN A 101 -10.21 -9.54 -12.62
CA GLN A 101 -9.20 -8.54 -13.03
C GLN A 101 -8.01 -8.53 -12.07
N THR A 102 -6.80 -8.47 -12.63
CA THR A 102 -5.53 -8.37 -11.86
C THR A 102 -4.84 -7.02 -12.04
N VAL A 103 -5.38 -6.14 -12.89
CA VAL A 103 -4.85 -4.79 -13.12
C VAL A 103 -5.70 -3.80 -12.34
N LEU A 104 -5.07 -3.01 -11.45
CA LEU A 104 -5.74 -2.05 -10.57
C LEU A 104 -6.77 -1.20 -11.30
N ALA A 105 -6.37 -0.55 -12.39
CA ALA A 105 -7.25 0.31 -13.20
C ALA A 105 -8.50 -0.44 -13.70
N LYS A 106 -8.33 -1.68 -14.18
CA LYS A 106 -9.46 -2.48 -14.67
C LYS A 106 -10.37 -2.92 -13.52
N ALA A 107 -9.79 -3.30 -12.38
CA ALA A 107 -10.56 -3.66 -11.19
C ALA A 107 -11.37 -2.46 -10.66
N CYS A 108 -10.76 -1.26 -10.59
CA CYS A 108 -11.46 -0.03 -10.23
C CYS A 108 -12.63 0.27 -11.19
N ILE A 109 -12.41 0.20 -12.51
CA ILE A 109 -13.48 0.40 -13.50
C ILE A 109 -14.63 -0.59 -13.30
N GLN A 110 -14.34 -1.88 -13.05
CA GLN A 110 -15.37 -2.89 -12.78
C GLN A 110 -16.11 -2.66 -11.45
N ALA A 111 -15.43 -2.08 -10.46
CA ALA A 111 -16.02 -1.67 -9.19
C ALA A 111 -16.83 -0.35 -9.29
N GLY A 112 -16.85 0.31 -10.45
CA GLY A 112 -17.46 1.64 -10.62
C GLY A 112 -16.66 2.77 -9.96
N ILE A 113 -15.38 2.54 -9.67
CA ILE A 113 -14.45 3.52 -9.11
C ILE A 113 -13.76 4.25 -10.26
N GLU A 114 -13.86 5.57 -10.29
CA GLU A 114 -13.18 6.39 -11.30
C GLU A 114 -11.67 6.16 -11.25
N PHE A 115 -11.05 6.01 -12.42
CA PHE A 115 -9.61 5.81 -12.54
C PHE A 115 -9.04 6.65 -13.69
N ASP A 116 -8.33 7.73 -13.38
CA ASP A 116 -7.52 8.49 -14.32
C ASP A 116 -6.15 7.84 -14.53
N GLY A 117 -5.87 7.42 -15.77
CA GLY A 117 -4.57 6.87 -16.16
C GLY A 117 -3.44 7.89 -16.18
N LYS A 118 -3.72 9.19 -16.16
CA LYS A 118 -2.71 10.26 -16.10
C LYS A 118 -2.13 10.44 -14.70
N GLU A 119 -2.93 10.16 -13.68
CA GLU A 119 -2.54 10.22 -12.27
C GLU A 119 -1.95 8.89 -11.76
N ALA A 120 -2.06 7.83 -12.57
CA ALA A 120 -1.44 6.54 -12.30
C ALA A 120 0.08 6.70 -12.12
N HIS A 121 0.67 5.82 -11.30
CA HIS A 121 2.10 5.82 -10.96
C HIS A 121 2.52 6.92 -9.96
N SER A 122 1.57 7.71 -9.46
CA SER A 122 1.72 8.43 -8.20
C SER A 122 1.38 7.50 -7.02
N ALA A 123 2.33 7.33 -6.09
CA ALA A 123 2.11 6.50 -4.91
C ALA A 123 0.87 6.92 -4.09
N LEU A 124 0.56 8.22 -4.04
CA LEU A 124 -0.61 8.73 -3.35
C LEU A 124 -1.91 8.26 -4.04
N TYR A 125 -1.98 8.45 -5.36
CA TYR A 125 -3.17 8.12 -6.14
C TYR A 125 -3.41 6.60 -6.15
N ASP A 126 -2.37 5.81 -6.39
CA ASP A 126 -2.44 4.36 -6.38
C ASP A 126 -2.86 3.83 -5.00
N THR A 127 -2.38 4.44 -3.90
CA THR A 127 -2.80 4.09 -2.53
C THR A 127 -4.27 4.41 -2.30
N GLN A 128 -4.76 5.58 -2.74
CA GLN A 128 -6.17 5.96 -2.61
C GLN A 128 -7.09 5.01 -3.37
N LYS A 129 -6.77 4.72 -4.63
CA LYS A 129 -7.55 3.79 -5.46
C LYS A 129 -7.53 2.37 -4.92
N THR A 130 -6.39 1.91 -4.41
CA THR A 130 -6.28 0.60 -3.76
C THR A 130 -7.12 0.53 -2.48
N ALA A 131 -7.14 1.59 -1.67
CA ALA A 131 -7.96 1.65 -0.46
C ALA A 131 -9.46 1.67 -0.78
N GLU A 132 -9.90 2.48 -1.75
CA GLU A 132 -11.28 2.51 -2.25
C GLU A 132 -11.72 1.11 -2.72
N LEU A 133 -10.88 0.46 -3.54
CA LEU A 133 -11.15 -0.87 -4.08
C LEU A 133 -11.23 -1.93 -2.98
N PHE A 134 -10.29 -1.93 -2.03
CA PHE A 134 -10.28 -2.86 -0.90
C PHE A 134 -11.56 -2.72 -0.06
N CYS A 135 -11.93 -1.50 0.29
CA CYS A 135 -13.16 -1.21 1.04
C CYS A 135 -14.40 -1.63 0.25
N TYR A 136 -14.46 -1.35 -1.07
CA TYR A 136 -15.58 -1.77 -1.91
C TYR A 136 -15.76 -3.30 -1.89
N ILE A 137 -14.67 -4.06 -2.09
CA ILE A 137 -14.71 -5.53 -2.11
C ILE A 137 -15.24 -6.05 -0.77
N LEU A 138 -14.66 -5.61 0.35
CA LEU A 138 -15.08 -6.07 1.68
C LEU A 138 -16.54 -5.71 1.98
N ASN A 139 -16.97 -4.49 1.66
CA ASN A 139 -18.34 -4.05 1.88
C ASN A 139 -19.37 -4.82 1.02
N LYS A 140 -18.97 -5.33 -0.15
CA LYS A 140 -19.81 -6.20 -0.98
C LYS A 140 -19.85 -7.66 -0.52
N LEU A 141 -18.77 -8.13 0.11
CA LEU A 141 -18.72 -9.46 0.72
C LEU A 141 -19.44 -9.51 2.07
N SER A 142 -19.40 -8.41 2.83
CA SER A 142 -19.94 -8.31 4.19
C SER A 142 -21.40 -8.78 4.37
N PRO A 143 -22.36 -8.50 3.46
CA PRO A 143 -23.74 -8.98 3.61
C PRO A 143 -23.85 -10.50 3.55
N TYR A 144 -22.97 -11.18 2.81
CA TYR A 144 -22.99 -12.64 2.67
C TYR A 144 -22.11 -13.34 3.71
N LEU A 145 -21.06 -12.68 4.18
CA LEU A 145 -20.05 -13.25 5.09
C LEU A 145 -20.41 -13.08 6.58
N LEU A 146 -20.97 -11.94 7.00
CA LEU A 146 -21.31 -11.71 8.41
C LEU A 146 -22.42 -12.62 8.89
N ASP A 147 -23.47 -12.82 8.09
CA ASP A 147 -24.57 -13.73 8.45
C ASP A 147 -24.06 -15.18 8.61
N SER A 148 -23.09 -15.60 7.79
CA SER A 148 -22.51 -16.95 7.87
C SER A 148 -21.49 -17.10 9.01
N LEU A 149 -20.71 -16.07 9.32
CA LEU A 149 -19.70 -16.10 10.38
C LEU A 149 -20.31 -15.92 11.78
N VAL A 150 -21.32 -15.07 11.92
CA VAL A 150 -22.07 -14.89 13.18
C VAL A 150 -22.97 -16.09 13.46
N ALA A 151 -23.51 -16.76 12.45
CA ALA A 151 -24.25 -18.02 12.65
C ALA A 151 -23.36 -19.21 13.05
N ALA A 152 -22.04 -19.10 12.85
CA ALA A 152 -21.07 -20.16 13.13
C ALA A 152 -20.23 -19.93 14.41
N SER A 153 -20.50 -18.87 15.17
CA SER A 153 -19.88 -18.56 16.48
C SER A 153 -20.91 -18.57 17.60
#